data_AF-A0A258JR45-F1
#
_entry.id   AF-A0A258JR45-F1
#
_cell.length_a   1.000
_cell.length_b   1.000
_cell.length_c   1.000
_cell.angle_alpha   90.00
_cell.angle_beta   90.00
_cell.angle_gamma   90.00
#
_symmetry.space_group_name_H-M   'P 1'
#
loop_
_entity.id
_entity.type
_entity.pdbx_description
1 polymer ?
#
loop_
_entity_poly.entity_id
_entity_poly.type
_entity_poly.pdbx_seq_one_letter_code
_entity_poly.pdbx_strand_id
1 'polypeptide(L)'
;MGVDSWINNVAQDLPEQDARVLAATQTPLALTTFTDTVTTPAWTSRPNWYAISTRDRAVSVELQRELAARLKARTVELDASHMSLLSRPEEVAALIRDAVAAVAAG
;
A
#
# COMPACT_ATOMS: atom_id res chain seq x y z
N MET A 1 -8.53 -16.95 -3.50
CA MET A 1 -7.27 -16.98 -4.25
C MET A 1 -6.42 -18.10 -3.67
N GLY A 2 -5.86 -19.01 -4.48
CA GLY A 2 -4.94 -20.04 -3.98
C GLY A 2 -3.56 -19.47 -3.68
N VAL A 3 -2.71 -20.21 -2.96
CA VAL A 3 -1.36 -19.77 -2.54
C VAL A 3 -0.51 -19.31 -3.73
N ASP A 4 -0.41 -20.10 -4.80
CA ASP A 4 0.42 -19.74 -5.95
C ASP A 4 -0.11 -18.50 -6.67
N SER A 5 -1.44 -18.33 -6.74
CA SER A 5 -2.06 -17.13 -7.31
C SER A 5 -1.82 -15.90 -6.42
N TRP A 6 -1.82 -16.06 -5.09
CA TRP A 6 -1.48 -14.99 -4.15
C TRP A 6 -0.04 -14.54 -4.35
N ILE A 7 0.91 -15.48 -4.39
CA ILE A 7 2.33 -15.16 -4.55
C ILE A 7 2.58 -14.39 -5.85
N ASN A 8 2.02 -14.87 -6.97
CA ASN A 8 2.26 -14.28 -8.29
C ASN A 8 1.59 -12.91 -8.53
N ASN A 9 0.61 -12.51 -7.72
CA ASN A 9 -0.13 -11.25 -7.92
C ASN A 9 0.04 -10.25 -6.78
N VAL A 10 0.46 -10.71 -5.60
CA VAL A 10 0.57 -9.86 -4.41
C VAL A 10 2.03 -9.68 -4.00
N ALA A 11 2.83 -10.74 -4.06
CA ALA A 11 4.17 -10.79 -3.46
C ALA A 11 5.24 -11.29 -4.44
N GLN A 12 5.07 -11.01 -5.74
CA GLN A 12 5.91 -11.58 -6.80
C GLN A 12 7.35 -11.06 -6.81
N ASP A 13 7.70 -10.15 -5.91
CA ASP A 13 9.04 -9.60 -5.73
C ASP A 13 9.64 -9.93 -4.35
N LEU A 14 8.99 -10.80 -3.57
CA LEU A 14 9.53 -11.32 -2.31
C LEU A 14 10.21 -12.68 -2.53
N PRO A 15 11.14 -13.08 -1.63
CA PRO A 15 11.60 -14.46 -1.55
C PRO A 15 10.42 -15.42 -1.41
N GLU A 16 10.42 -16.51 -2.18
CA GLU A 16 9.27 -17.42 -2.25
C GLU A 16 8.87 -17.99 -0.88
N GLN A 17 9.85 -18.29 -0.02
CA GLN A 17 9.61 -18.80 1.32
C GLN A 17 8.78 -17.81 2.16
N ASP A 18 9.14 -16.52 2.12
CA ASP A 18 8.42 -15.47 2.85
C ASP A 18 7.03 -15.27 2.27
N ALA A 19 6.92 -15.24 0.94
CA ALA A 19 5.64 -15.11 0.25
C ALA A 19 4.68 -16.29 0.56
N ARG A 20 5.19 -17.51 0.69
CA ARG A 20 4.39 -18.69 1.08
C ARG A 20 3.86 -18.58 2.51
N VAL A 21 4.69 -18.13 3.46
CA VAL A 21 4.26 -17.91 4.84
C VAL A 21 3.15 -16.85 4.87
N LEU A 22 3.37 -15.71 4.22
CA LEU A 22 2.39 -14.63 4.14
C LEU A 22 1.07 -15.08 3.50
N ALA A 23 1.13 -15.82 2.38
CA ALA A 23 -0.04 -16.36 1.71
C ALA A 23 -0.85 -17.30 2.61
N ALA A 24 -0.17 -18.11 3.44
CA ALA A 24 -0.82 -19.05 4.35
C ALA A 24 -1.42 -18.35 5.58
N THR A 25 -0.83 -17.23 6.03
CA THR A 25 -1.26 -16.52 7.23
C THR A 25 -2.20 -15.34 6.98
N GLN A 26 -2.27 -14.83 5.74
CA GLN A 26 -3.15 -13.71 5.42
C GLN A 26 -4.61 -14.13 5.52
N THR A 27 -5.36 -13.45 6.39
CA THR A 27 -6.80 -13.64 6.49
C THR A 27 -7.55 -12.90 5.37
N PRO A 28 -8.75 -13.35 5.01
CA PRO A 28 -9.59 -12.62 4.06
C PRO A 28 -9.89 -11.20 4.54
N LEU A 29 -9.87 -10.24 3.62
CA LEU A 29 -10.35 -8.88 3.87
C LEU A 29 -11.84 -8.94 4.24
N ALA A 30 -12.26 -8.18 5.25
CA ALA A 30 -13.66 -8.07 5.63
C ALA A 30 -14.49 -7.52 4.46
N LEU A 31 -15.60 -8.17 4.12
CA LEU A 31 -16.46 -7.72 3.02
C LEU A 31 -17.04 -6.32 3.25
N THR A 32 -17.25 -5.95 4.52
CA THR A 32 -17.78 -4.63 4.89
C THR A 32 -16.87 -3.49 4.46
N THR A 33 -15.56 -3.71 4.29
CA THR A 33 -14.62 -2.69 3.81
C THR A 33 -15.04 -2.06 2.47
N PHE A 34 -15.77 -2.80 1.63
CA PHE A 34 -16.27 -2.30 0.35
C PHE A 34 -17.63 -1.57 0.43
N THR A 35 -18.33 -1.69 1.55
CA THR A 35 -19.69 -1.14 1.74
C THR A 35 -19.78 -0.14 2.88
N ASP A 36 -18.75 -0.04 3.71
CA ASP A 36 -18.72 0.87 4.85
C ASP A 36 -18.79 2.33 4.39
N THR A 37 -19.68 3.09 5.02
CA THR A 37 -19.85 4.52 4.71
C THR A 37 -18.79 5.35 5.43
N VAL A 38 -17.91 5.99 4.66
CA VAL A 38 -16.96 6.97 5.21
C VAL A 38 -17.70 8.27 5.54
N THR A 39 -17.81 8.61 6.82
CA THR A 39 -18.48 9.84 7.28
C THR A 39 -17.55 11.04 7.34
N THR A 40 -16.36 10.86 7.90
CA THR A 40 -15.32 11.90 8.01
C THR A 40 -14.04 11.43 7.34
N PRO A 41 -13.84 11.71 6.04
CA PRO A 41 -12.64 11.31 5.34
C PRO A 41 -11.42 12.06 5.88
N ALA A 42 -10.50 11.36 6.56
CA ALA A 42 -9.33 11.99 7.19
C ALA A 42 -8.45 12.78 6.20
N TRP A 43 -8.45 12.38 4.93
CA TRP A 43 -7.64 13.00 3.89
C TRP A 43 -8.09 14.40 3.48
N THR A 44 -9.25 14.88 3.93
CA THR A 44 -9.71 16.25 3.65
C THR A 44 -9.16 17.29 4.61
N SER A 45 -8.71 16.86 5.80
CA SER A 45 -8.25 17.76 6.87
C SER A 45 -6.85 17.44 7.40
N ARG A 46 -6.26 16.31 6.99
CA ARG A 46 -4.88 15.93 7.35
C ARG A 46 -3.95 15.98 6.14
N PRO A 47 -2.66 16.27 6.33
CA PRO A 47 -1.68 16.10 5.28
C PRO A 47 -1.59 14.62 4.89
N ASN A 48 -1.38 14.36 3.59
CA ASN A 48 -1.45 13.02 3.01
C ASN A 48 -0.10 12.59 2.42
N TRP A 49 0.22 11.31 2.57
CA TRP A 49 1.33 10.63 1.93
C TRP A 49 0.83 9.38 1.23
N TYR A 50 1.48 8.99 0.13
CA TYR A 50 1.09 7.81 -0.64
C TYR A 50 2.31 7.11 -1.24
N ALA A 51 2.46 5.80 -0.99
CA ALA A 51 3.43 4.96 -1.66
C ALA A 51 2.75 4.24 -2.83
N ILE A 52 3.19 4.52 -4.06
CA ILE A 52 2.66 3.89 -5.28
C ILE A 52 3.56 2.72 -5.63
N SER A 53 3.00 1.53 -5.73
CA SER A 53 3.77 0.33 -6.11
C SER A 53 3.60 0.07 -7.61
N THR A 54 4.65 0.29 -8.40
CA THR A 54 4.54 0.36 -9.88
C THR A 54 4.37 -1.00 -10.56
N ARG A 55 4.54 -2.11 -9.81
CA ARG A 55 4.29 -3.49 -10.29
C ARG A 55 3.14 -4.16 -9.53
N ASP A 56 2.26 -3.37 -8.91
CA ASP A 56 1.08 -3.91 -8.23
C ASP A 56 0.13 -4.59 -9.24
N ARG A 57 -0.26 -5.83 -8.95
CA ARG A 57 -1.25 -6.60 -9.74
C ARG A 57 -2.56 -6.81 -8.98
N ALA A 58 -2.62 -6.42 -7.70
CA ALA A 58 -3.83 -6.46 -6.89
C ALA A 58 -4.63 -5.14 -7.01
N VAL A 59 -3.95 -4.00 -7.15
CA VAL A 59 -4.56 -2.68 -7.35
C VAL A 59 -3.92 -1.98 -8.55
N SER A 60 -4.73 -1.47 -9.49
CA SER A 60 -4.22 -0.73 -10.65
C SER A 60 -3.32 0.43 -10.23
N VAL A 61 -2.16 0.54 -10.89
CA VAL A 61 -1.18 1.61 -10.64
C VAL A 61 -1.75 2.97 -11.02
N GLU A 62 -2.54 3.03 -12.09
CA GLU A 62 -3.26 4.23 -12.53
C GLU A 62 -4.24 4.68 -11.45
N LEU A 63 -5.02 3.76 -10.87
CA LEU A 63 -5.92 4.06 -9.76
C LEU A 63 -5.15 4.58 -8.53
N GLN A 64 -4.00 3.99 -8.20
CA GLN A 64 -3.14 4.49 -7.10
C GLN A 64 -2.70 5.95 -7.35
N ARG A 65 -2.26 6.26 -8.57
CA ARG A 65 -1.87 7.63 -8.98
C ARG A 65 -3.05 8.60 -8.91
N GLU A 66 -4.23 8.19 -9.40
CA GLU A 66 -5.45 9.00 -9.33
C GLU A 66 -5.86 9.29 -7.89
N LEU A 67 -5.82 8.29 -7.02
CA LEU A 67 -6.10 8.45 -5.60
C LEU A 67 -5.08 9.39 -4.96
N ALA A 68 -3.79 9.17 -5.16
CA ALA A 68 -2.74 10.04 -4.62
C ALA A 68 -2.92 11.51 -5.07
N ALA A 69 -3.25 11.74 -6.34
CA ALA A 69 -3.56 13.07 -6.87
C ALA A 69 -4.80 13.69 -6.22
N ARG A 70 -5.89 12.93 -6.08
CA ARG A 70 -7.12 13.37 -5.40
C ARG A 70 -6.87 13.75 -3.94
N LEU A 71 -5.97 13.03 -3.26
CA LEU A 71 -5.55 13.27 -1.89
C LEU A 71 -4.59 14.47 -1.76
N LYS A 72 -4.05 14.98 -2.89
CA LYS A 72 -2.92 15.92 -2.92
C LYS A 72 -1.76 15.43 -2.06
N ALA A 73 -1.49 14.12 -2.13
CA ALA A 73 -0.52 13.46 -1.28
C ALA A 73 0.92 13.75 -1.73
N ARG A 74 1.85 13.79 -0.77
CA ARG A 74 3.28 13.61 -1.07
C ARG A 74 3.51 12.16 -1.44
N THR A 75 4.10 11.91 -2.62
CA THR A 75 4.18 10.56 -3.18
C THR A 75 5.60 10.07 -3.37
N VAL A 76 5.76 8.75 -3.29
CA VAL A 76 6.92 8.02 -3.82
C VAL A 76 6.42 6.91 -4.73
N GLU A 77 7.09 6.69 -5.85
CA GLU A 77 6.87 5.50 -6.68
C GLU A 77 7.95 4.47 -6.39
N LEU A 78 7.53 3.24 -6.08
CA LEU A 78 8.38 2.14 -5.69
C LEU A 78 8.29 1.05 -6.74
N ASP A 79 9.45 0.59 -7.24
CA ASP A 79 9.52 -0.56 -8.14
C ASP A 79 9.25 -1.88 -7.39
N ALA A 80 7.99 -2.08 -7.01
CA ALA A 80 7.55 -3.11 -6.08
C ALA A 80 6.17 -3.68 -6.44
N SER A 81 5.90 -4.89 -5.96
CA SER A 81 4.56 -5.48 -5.96
C SER A 81 3.63 -4.81 -4.97
N HIS A 82 2.44 -5.38 -4.76
CA HIS A 82 1.53 -4.98 -3.67
C HIS A 82 2.17 -5.02 -2.27
N MET A 83 3.30 -5.72 -2.10
CA MET A 83 4.03 -5.88 -0.84
C MET A 83 5.25 -4.95 -0.72
N SER A 84 5.15 -3.71 -1.22
CA SER A 84 6.23 -2.71 -1.13
C SER A 84 6.70 -2.41 0.30
N LEU A 85 5.83 -2.56 1.30
CA LEU A 85 6.16 -2.58 2.73
C LEU A 85 7.33 -3.54 3.07
N LEU A 86 7.39 -4.69 2.40
CA LEU A 86 8.36 -5.74 2.66
C LEU A 86 9.50 -5.75 1.64
N SER A 87 9.22 -5.44 0.37
CA SER A 87 10.25 -5.46 -0.68
C SER A 87 11.06 -4.16 -0.77
N ARG A 88 10.53 -3.05 -0.26
CA ARG A 88 11.16 -1.71 -0.22
C ARG A 88 11.01 -1.07 1.17
N PRO A 89 11.45 -1.75 2.24
CA PRO A 89 11.17 -1.33 3.61
C PRO A 89 11.86 -0.01 3.98
N GLU A 90 13.03 0.29 3.40
CA GLU A 90 13.78 1.51 3.68
C GLU A 90 13.06 2.75 3.14
N GLU A 91 12.56 2.69 1.91
CA GLU A 91 11.82 3.76 1.26
C GLU A 91 10.47 3.99 1.93
N VAL A 92 9.75 2.92 2.29
CA VAL A 92 8.50 3.02 3.06
C VAL A 92 8.76 3.65 4.43
N ALA A 93 9.81 3.21 5.13
CA ALA A 93 10.16 3.80 6.42
C ALA A 93 10.58 5.27 6.29
N ALA A 94 11.28 5.64 5.20
CA ALA A 94 11.61 7.03 4.91
C ALA A 94 10.38 7.90 4.67
N LEU A 95 9.39 7.39 3.91
CA LEU A 95 8.11 8.08 3.69
C LEU A 95 7.36 8.33 5.02
N ILE A 96 7.32 7.32 5.90
CA ILE A 96 6.73 7.45 7.23
C ILE A 96 7.48 8.47 8.08
N ARG A 97 8.82 8.48 8.04
CA ARG A 97 9.62 9.49 8.77
C ARG A 97 9.38 10.90 8.25
N ASP A 98 9.23 11.11 6.94
CA ASP A 98 8.86 12.42 6.38
C ASP A 98 7.49 12.86 6.91
N ALA A 99 6.51 11.95 6.94
CA ALA A 99 5.19 12.24 7.48
C ALA A 99 5.23 12.64 8.96
N VAL A 100 5.97 11.90 9.79
CA VAL A 100 6.16 12.21 11.22
C VAL A 100 6.81 13.57 11.39
N ALA A 101 7.90 13.85 10.67
CA ALA A 101 8.61 15.12 10.77
C ALA A 101 7.73 16.31 10.35
N ALA A 102 6.97 16.17 9.26
CA ALA A 102 6.10 17.22 8.75
C ALA A 102 4.93 17.55 9.68
N VAL A 103 4.39 16.55 10.39
CA VAL A 103 3.26 16.74 11.32
C VAL A 103 3.72 17.18 12.70
N ALA A 104 4.89 16.75 13.17
CA ALA A 104 5.44 17.18 14.47
C ALA A 104 5.94 18.63 14.47
N ALA A 105 6.23 19.20 13.30
CA ALA A 105 6.69 20.58 13.15
C ALA A 105 5.55 21.62 13.08
N GLY A 106 4.28 21.17 13.05
CA GLY A 106 3.08 22.03 13.05
C GLY A 106 2.30 21.91 14.35
#